data_AF-A0A7Y9WBG2-F1
#
_entry.id   AF-A0A7Y9WBG2-F1
#
_cell.length_a   1.000
_cell.length_b   1.000
_cell.length_c   1.000
_cell.angle_alpha   90.00
_cell.angle_beta   90.00
_cell.angle_gamma   90.00
#
_symmetry.space_group_name_H-M   'P 1'
#
loop_
_entity.id
_entity.type
_entity.pdbx_description
1 polymer ?
#
loop_
_entity_poly.entity_id
_entity_poly.type
_entity_poly.pdbx_seq_one_letter_code
_entity_poly.pdbx_strand_id
1 'polypeptide(L)'
;MSEAPHEAPIKTPGQLIAAIIASFAVPIVIIVLLVAYVDNSTRTGAGTDSLSEAEVTARIKPFAQVDIRDANAPRVYKTGEEVYKAVCSACHASGAAGAPKFTNAADWAPRISQGFDTLWHTALAGKGAMPPRGGTSPDDYSDFEIARAVVYMANNSGASFPEPAQPAAGAPATAASGATAAAAAAPGGASDAGAAQAAAAMAAMASVPQAAAPAAGAQSADASQAGKGLVHAGLPGLSRGRRAERTEVRRQGRLGAAPERFHGHGL
;
A
#
# COMPACT_ATOMS: atom_id res chain seq x y z
N MET A 1 78.23 -55.08 26.44
CA MET A 1 76.95 -54.39 26.16
C MET A 1 75.88 -55.43 26.45
N SER A 2 75.16 -55.29 27.56
CA SER A 2 74.11 -56.25 27.91
C SER A 2 72.83 -55.79 27.23
N GLU A 3 72.45 -56.45 26.13
CA GLU A 3 71.16 -56.26 25.49
C GLU A 3 70.03 -56.53 26.51
N ALA A 4 69.17 -55.53 26.71
CA ALA A 4 67.93 -55.69 27.44
C ALA A 4 66.97 -56.56 26.63
N PRO A 5 66.25 -57.53 27.24
CA PRO A 5 65.28 -58.35 26.53
C PRO A 5 64.13 -57.48 25.98
N HIS A 6 63.96 -57.49 24.67
CA HIS A 6 62.86 -56.82 23.98
C HIS A 6 61.56 -57.63 24.13
N GLU A 7 60.88 -57.50 25.27
CA GLU A 7 59.49 -57.94 25.35
C GLU A 7 58.58 -56.98 24.58
N ALA A 8 57.81 -57.51 23.62
CA ALA A 8 56.79 -56.74 22.92
C ALA A 8 55.74 -56.23 23.93
N PRO A 9 55.41 -54.93 23.96
CA PRO A 9 54.50 -54.34 24.96
C PRO A 9 53.05 -54.86 24.94
N ILE A 10 52.67 -55.71 23.97
CA ILE A 10 51.29 -56.15 23.72
C ILE A 10 51.19 -57.66 24.01
N LYS A 11 50.57 -58.05 25.13
CA LYS A 11 50.49 -59.46 25.58
C LYS A 11 49.13 -60.13 25.31
N THR A 12 48.10 -59.36 24.91
CA THR A 12 46.77 -59.89 24.59
C THR A 12 46.23 -59.35 23.25
N PRO A 13 45.42 -60.13 22.50
CA PRO A 13 44.82 -59.66 21.24
C PRO A 13 43.90 -58.44 21.43
N GLY A 14 43.26 -58.30 22.60
CA GLY A 14 42.50 -57.10 22.95
C GLY A 14 43.38 -55.85 23.09
N GLN A 15 44.59 -56.00 23.63
CA GLN A 15 45.55 -54.91 23.77
C GLN A 15 46.10 -54.43 22.41
N LEU A 16 46.21 -55.33 21.42
CA LEU A 16 46.58 -54.95 20.04
C LEU A 16 45.50 -54.10 19.38
N ILE A 17 44.23 -54.48 19.50
CA ILE A 17 43.09 -53.74 18.95
C ILE A 17 42.99 -52.35 19.60
N ALA A 18 43.14 -52.27 20.92
CA ALA A 18 43.14 -51.00 21.64
C ALA A 18 44.28 -50.07 21.20
N ALA A 19 45.50 -50.62 20.98
CA ALA A 19 46.63 -49.83 20.51
C ALA A 19 46.43 -49.28 19.09
N ILE A 20 45.85 -50.08 18.19
CA ILE A 20 45.53 -49.64 16.82
C ILE A 20 44.47 -48.53 16.86
N ILE A 21 43.36 -48.73 17.59
CA ILE A 21 42.30 -47.72 17.71
C ILE A 21 42.85 -46.43 18.31
N ALA A 22 43.67 -46.51 19.37
CA ALA A 22 44.29 -45.33 19.98
C ALA A 22 45.22 -44.61 19.00
N SER A 23 45.97 -45.33 18.17
CA SER A 23 46.88 -44.73 17.18
C SER A 23 46.17 -43.91 16.10
N PHE A 24 44.89 -44.20 15.81
CA PHE A 24 44.08 -43.40 14.87
C PHE A 24 43.22 -42.37 15.61
N ALA A 25 42.59 -42.75 16.72
CA ALA A 25 41.69 -41.88 17.47
C ALA A 25 42.42 -40.70 18.10
N VAL A 26 43.62 -40.90 18.68
CA VAL A 26 44.37 -39.83 19.35
C VAL A 26 44.79 -38.74 18.35
N PRO A 27 45.41 -39.05 17.19
CA PRO A 27 45.69 -38.03 16.18
C PRO A 27 44.43 -37.36 15.63
N ILE A 28 43.33 -38.09 15.39
CA ILE A 28 42.08 -37.49 14.91
C ILE A 28 41.53 -36.49 15.93
N VAL A 29 41.50 -36.85 17.22
CA VAL A 29 41.05 -35.97 18.30
C VAL A 29 41.96 -34.75 18.40
N ILE A 30 43.28 -34.93 18.32
CA ILE A 30 44.24 -33.82 18.31
C ILE A 30 44.00 -32.90 17.11
N ILE A 31 43.77 -33.45 15.91
CA ILE A 31 43.47 -32.65 14.71
C ILE A 31 42.17 -31.87 14.89
N VAL A 32 41.10 -32.49 15.39
CA VAL A 32 39.83 -31.80 15.66
C VAL A 32 40.00 -30.69 16.69
N LEU A 33 40.74 -30.95 17.78
CA LEU A 33 41.06 -29.94 18.79
C LEU A 33 41.91 -28.80 18.22
N LEU A 34 42.88 -29.10 17.36
CA LEU A 34 43.70 -28.09 16.69
C LEU A 34 42.88 -27.26 15.70
N VAL A 35 42.00 -27.88 14.91
CA VAL A 35 41.09 -27.17 14.01
C VAL A 35 40.17 -26.25 14.80
N ALA A 36 39.57 -26.73 15.89
CA ALA A 36 38.73 -25.90 16.76
C ALA A 36 39.53 -24.75 17.41
N TYR A 37 40.76 -25.01 17.86
CA TYR A 37 41.64 -24.00 18.45
C TYR A 37 42.04 -22.93 17.44
N VAL A 38 42.42 -23.33 16.22
CA VAL A 38 42.80 -22.42 15.13
C VAL A 38 41.59 -21.62 14.64
N ASP A 39 40.44 -22.27 14.42
CA ASP A 39 39.20 -21.61 13.98
C ASP A 39 38.71 -20.55 15.00
N ASN A 40 38.90 -20.81 16.30
CA ASN A 40 38.63 -19.86 17.37
C ASN A 40 39.69 -18.74 17.49
N SER A 41 40.92 -18.98 17.02
CA SER A 41 42.04 -18.02 17.15
C SER A 41 42.22 -17.12 15.92
N THR A 42 41.81 -17.55 14.72
CA THR A 42 42.10 -16.85 13.45
C THR A 42 40.94 -16.03 12.88
N ARG A 43 39.77 -15.94 13.53
CA ARG A 43 38.64 -15.08 13.09
C ARG A 43 38.53 -13.77 13.88
N THR A 44 39.58 -12.96 13.88
CA THR A 44 39.54 -11.58 14.42
C THR A 44 40.09 -10.58 13.41
N GLY A 45 39.44 -10.49 12.24
CA GLY A 45 39.79 -9.55 11.18
C GLY A 45 38.56 -8.97 10.51
N ALA A 46 38.60 -7.68 10.16
CA ALA A 46 37.50 -7.01 9.47
C ALA A 46 37.12 -7.78 8.19
N GLY A 47 35.91 -8.36 8.16
CA GLY A 47 35.39 -9.13 7.02
C GLY A 47 35.16 -10.62 7.27
N THR A 48 35.57 -11.19 8.41
CA THR A 48 35.32 -12.62 8.74
C THR A 48 33.83 -12.95 8.90
N ASP A 49 33.03 -11.94 9.26
CA ASP A 49 31.59 -12.09 9.53
C ASP A 49 30.72 -11.68 8.34
N SER A 50 31.33 -11.34 7.20
CA SER A 50 30.63 -10.93 5.97
C SER A 50 29.71 -12.03 5.40
N LEU A 51 30.01 -13.29 5.73
CA LEU A 51 29.19 -14.47 5.41
C LEU A 51 28.38 -14.97 6.61
N SER A 52 28.45 -14.28 7.76
CA SER A 52 27.64 -14.65 8.91
C SER A 52 26.16 -14.51 8.56
N GLU A 53 25.37 -15.48 8.99
CA GLU A 53 23.94 -15.52 8.70
C GLU A 53 23.21 -14.27 9.21
N ALA A 54 23.72 -13.66 10.29
CA ALA A 54 23.23 -12.41 10.85
C ALA A 54 23.46 -11.21 9.91
N GLU A 55 24.65 -11.09 9.33
CA GLU A 55 25.00 -9.98 8.43
C GLU A 55 24.32 -10.13 7.06
N VAL A 56 24.22 -11.36 6.55
CA VAL A 56 23.45 -11.68 5.34
C VAL A 56 21.97 -11.36 5.55
N THR A 57 21.40 -11.73 6.70
CA THR A 57 20.01 -11.38 7.07
C THR A 57 19.79 -9.87 7.15
N ALA A 58 20.75 -9.13 7.70
CA ALA A 58 20.68 -7.66 7.78
C ALA A 58 20.67 -7.00 6.40
N ARG A 59 21.40 -7.56 5.42
CA ARG A 59 21.48 -7.07 4.03
C ARG A 59 20.29 -7.48 3.17
N ILE A 60 19.68 -8.62 3.46
CA ILE A 60 18.47 -9.11 2.77
C ILE A 60 17.20 -8.48 3.37
N LYS A 61 17.28 -7.77 4.50
CA LYS A 61 16.13 -7.09 5.09
C LYS A 61 15.48 -6.17 4.04
N PRO A 62 14.21 -6.40 3.68
CA PRO A 62 13.53 -5.55 2.71
C PRO A 62 13.42 -4.13 3.25
N PHE A 63 14.00 -3.17 2.53
CA PHE A 63 13.95 -1.75 2.84
C PHE A 63 12.69 -1.06 2.29
N ALA A 64 12.06 -1.68 1.29
CA ALA A 64 10.83 -1.18 0.70
C ALA A 64 9.62 -1.90 1.31
N GLN A 65 8.93 -1.24 2.24
CA GLN A 65 7.56 -1.61 2.56
C GLN A 65 6.65 -0.93 1.53
N VAL A 66 6.17 -1.71 0.57
CA VAL A 66 5.14 -1.27 -0.37
C VAL A 66 3.80 -1.58 0.26
N ASP A 67 3.05 -0.54 0.60
CA ASP A 67 1.68 -0.71 1.04
C ASP A 67 0.78 -0.79 -0.18
N ILE A 68 0.34 -2.01 -0.52
CA ILE A 68 -0.62 -2.22 -1.60
C ILE A 68 -2.01 -1.90 -1.05
N ARG A 69 -2.44 -0.66 -1.24
CA ARG A 69 -3.81 -0.24 -1.00
C ARG A 69 -4.74 -1.02 -1.94
N ASP A 70 -5.69 -1.76 -1.38
CA ASP A 70 -6.74 -2.43 -2.14
C ASP A 70 -7.69 -1.37 -2.72
N ALA A 71 -7.80 -1.29 -4.04
CA ALA A 71 -8.60 -0.29 -4.74
C ALA A 71 -10.12 -0.41 -4.46
N ASN A 72 -10.58 -1.56 -3.96
CA ASN A 72 -11.98 -1.84 -3.63
C ASN A 72 -12.28 -1.78 -2.13
N ALA A 73 -11.28 -1.58 -1.27
CA ALA A 73 -11.48 -1.42 0.16
C ALA A 73 -12.20 -0.09 0.45
N PRO A 74 -13.19 -0.08 1.36
CA PRO A 74 -13.85 1.15 1.77
C PRO A 74 -12.83 2.17 2.28
N ARG A 75 -12.79 3.35 1.66
CA ARG A 75 -11.95 4.45 2.14
C ARG A 75 -12.51 4.97 3.47
N VAL A 76 -11.69 4.90 4.51
CA VAL A 76 -11.98 5.55 5.79
C VAL A 76 -11.47 6.98 5.68
N TYR A 77 -12.38 7.93 5.53
CA TYR A 77 -12.01 9.32 5.35
C TYR A 77 -11.65 9.99 6.69
N LYS A 78 -10.54 10.73 6.74
CA LYS A 78 -10.06 11.50 7.91
C LYS A 78 -10.81 12.82 8.11
N THR A 79 -11.18 13.12 9.35
CA THR A 79 -11.88 14.37 9.72
C THR A 79 -11.10 15.61 9.30
N GLY A 80 -11.79 16.75 9.13
CA GLY A 80 -11.15 18.01 8.75
C GLY A 80 -10.03 18.45 9.71
N GLU A 81 -10.19 18.17 11.01
CA GLU A 81 -9.18 18.42 12.02
C GLU A 81 -7.91 17.56 11.84
N GLU A 82 -8.08 16.27 11.55
CA GLU A 82 -6.95 15.36 11.32
C GLU A 82 -6.15 15.77 10.08
N VAL A 83 -6.83 16.14 9.00
CA VAL A 83 -6.21 16.64 7.77
C VAL A 83 -5.49 17.97 8.04
N TYR A 84 -6.14 18.88 8.77
CA TYR A 84 -5.53 20.16 9.16
C TYR A 84 -4.23 19.94 9.95
N LYS A 85 -4.27 19.10 10.98
CA LYS A 85 -3.10 18.82 11.82
C LYS A 85 -1.97 18.21 11.01
N ALA A 86 -2.29 17.26 10.12
CA ALA A 86 -1.29 16.53 9.36
C ALA A 86 -0.57 17.38 8.30
N VAL A 87 -1.28 18.32 7.66
CA VAL A 87 -0.76 19.01 6.46
C VAL A 87 -0.91 20.53 6.55
N CYS A 88 -2.12 21.01 6.79
CA CYS A 88 -2.43 22.44 6.64
C CYS A 88 -1.80 23.31 7.74
N SER A 89 -1.64 22.74 8.94
CA SER A 89 -1.11 23.42 10.13
C SER A 89 0.31 23.95 9.92
N ALA A 90 1.12 23.29 9.10
CA ALA A 90 2.51 23.66 8.83
C ALA A 90 2.66 25.12 8.36
N CYS A 91 1.68 25.61 7.60
CA CYS A 91 1.65 27.00 7.14
C CYS A 91 0.59 27.83 7.86
N HIS A 92 -0.60 27.27 8.10
CA HIS A 92 -1.74 28.03 8.62
C HIS A 92 -1.72 28.23 10.14
N ALA A 93 -0.96 27.45 10.91
CA ALA A 93 -0.87 27.69 12.35
C ALA A 93 -0.13 29.00 12.67
N SER A 94 1.00 29.25 11.99
CA SER A 94 1.84 30.43 12.21
C SER A 94 1.63 31.54 11.16
N GLY A 95 0.90 31.26 10.08
CA GLY A 95 0.75 32.17 8.95
C GLY A 95 2.01 32.24 8.08
N ALA A 96 2.76 31.14 7.98
CA ALA A 96 3.98 31.07 7.19
C ALA A 96 3.72 31.45 5.73
N ALA A 97 4.69 32.15 5.12
CA ALA A 97 4.59 32.65 3.74
C ALA A 97 3.33 33.49 3.44
N GLY A 98 2.74 34.13 4.46
CA GLY A 98 1.52 34.94 4.32
C GLY A 98 0.23 34.12 4.27
N ALA A 99 0.26 32.86 4.72
CA ALA A 99 -0.94 32.05 4.88
C ALA A 99 -1.90 32.69 5.90
N PRO A 100 -3.23 32.65 5.68
CA PRO A 100 -4.19 33.13 6.66
C PRO A 100 -4.11 32.27 7.93
N LYS A 101 -3.90 32.91 9.08
CA LYS A 101 -3.71 32.19 10.35
C LYS A 101 -4.99 31.50 10.77
N PHE A 102 -4.89 30.23 11.14
CA PHE A 102 -5.99 29.47 11.75
C PHE A 102 -6.50 30.22 12.99
N THR A 103 -7.82 30.33 13.14
CA THR A 103 -8.53 31.12 14.17
C THR A 103 -8.45 32.65 14.05
N ASN A 104 -7.70 33.21 13.09
CA ASN A 104 -7.67 34.65 12.89
C ASN A 104 -8.84 35.13 12.03
N ALA A 105 -9.92 35.58 12.66
CA ALA A 105 -11.11 36.05 11.96
C ALA A 105 -10.84 37.21 10.98
N ALA A 106 -9.84 38.07 11.23
CA ALA A 106 -9.53 39.19 10.34
C ALA A 106 -8.94 38.73 9.01
N ASP A 107 -8.05 37.71 9.04
CA ASP A 107 -7.46 37.13 7.83
C ASP A 107 -8.50 36.33 7.02
N TRP A 108 -9.48 35.76 7.72
CA TRP A 108 -10.48 34.85 7.15
C TRP A 108 -11.77 35.53 6.69
N ALA A 109 -12.18 36.66 7.26
CA ALA A 109 -13.41 37.37 6.88
C ALA A 109 -13.54 37.62 5.36
N PRO A 110 -12.56 38.21 4.64
CA PRO A 110 -12.67 38.45 3.20
C PRO A 110 -12.57 37.16 2.35
N ARG A 111 -12.21 36.04 2.97
CA ARG A 111 -12.11 34.73 2.34
C ARG A 111 -13.42 33.99 2.48
N ILE A 112 -13.98 33.98 3.69
CA ILE A 112 -15.29 33.42 4.01
C ILE A 112 -16.37 34.10 3.16
N SER A 113 -16.27 35.40 2.91
CA SER A 113 -17.22 36.13 2.05
C SER A 113 -17.24 35.67 0.59
N GLN A 114 -16.22 34.94 0.12
CA GLN A 114 -16.19 34.36 -1.23
C GLN A 114 -16.98 33.04 -1.31
N GLY A 115 -17.42 32.52 -0.17
CA GLY A 115 -18.14 31.26 -0.06
C GLY A 115 -17.21 30.04 0.01
N PHE A 116 -17.80 28.92 0.43
CA PHE A 116 -17.10 27.66 0.65
C PHE A 116 -16.46 27.12 -0.65
N ASP A 117 -17.21 27.07 -1.75
CA ASP A 117 -16.75 26.46 -3.01
C ASP A 117 -15.49 27.14 -3.54
N THR A 118 -15.43 28.48 -3.48
CA THR A 118 -14.26 29.26 -3.90
C THR A 118 -13.03 28.92 -3.06
N LEU A 119 -13.20 28.77 -1.74
CA LEU A 119 -12.10 28.43 -0.83
C LEU A 119 -11.60 27.01 -1.07
N TRP A 120 -12.52 26.07 -1.25
CA TRP A 120 -12.19 24.69 -1.53
C TRP A 120 -11.48 24.53 -2.87
N HIS A 121 -11.98 25.15 -3.94
CA HIS A 121 -11.30 25.15 -5.25
C HIS A 121 -9.93 25.82 -5.20
N THR A 122 -9.78 26.90 -4.43
CA THR A 122 -8.47 27.52 -4.20
C THR A 122 -7.53 26.56 -3.46
N ALA A 123 -8.03 25.79 -2.49
CA ALA A 123 -7.25 24.77 -1.80
C ALA A 123 -6.80 23.65 -2.74
N LEU A 124 -7.66 23.19 -3.64
CA LEU A 124 -7.34 22.15 -4.63
C LEU A 124 -6.35 22.64 -5.69
N ALA A 125 -6.56 23.83 -6.25
CA ALA A 125 -5.72 24.39 -7.31
C ALA A 125 -4.39 24.96 -6.79
N GLY A 126 -4.35 25.38 -5.53
CA GLY A 126 -3.24 26.14 -4.96
C GLY A 126 -3.32 27.63 -5.33
N LYS A 127 -2.65 28.48 -4.54
CA LYS A 127 -2.59 29.93 -4.79
C LYS A 127 -1.37 30.54 -4.11
N GLY A 128 -0.56 31.26 -4.90
CA GLY A 128 0.65 31.90 -4.39
C GLY A 128 1.62 30.87 -3.81
N ALA A 129 2.01 31.04 -2.53
CA ALA A 129 2.88 30.10 -1.83
C ALA A 129 2.16 28.82 -1.35
N MET A 130 0.83 28.75 -1.45
CA MET A 130 0.07 27.55 -1.09
C MET A 130 0.09 26.56 -2.28
N PRO A 131 0.74 25.39 -2.15
CA PRO A 131 0.77 24.39 -3.22
C PRO A 131 -0.63 23.80 -3.49
N PRO A 132 -0.86 23.23 -4.68
CA PRO A 132 -2.08 22.49 -4.98
C PRO A 132 -2.36 21.44 -3.91
N ARG A 133 -3.61 21.35 -3.44
CA ARG A 133 -4.06 20.42 -2.40
C ARG A 133 -3.26 20.49 -1.08
N GLY A 134 -2.61 21.61 -0.79
CA GLY A 134 -1.73 21.72 0.39
C GLY A 134 -0.46 20.87 0.30
N GLY A 135 -0.07 20.43 -0.90
CA GLY A 135 1.12 19.62 -1.14
C GLY A 135 0.88 18.11 -1.06
N THR A 136 -0.37 17.67 -0.99
CA THR A 136 -0.73 16.25 -0.97
C THR A 136 -1.15 15.76 -2.35
N SER A 137 -1.14 14.44 -2.53
CA SER A 137 -1.73 13.80 -3.70
C SER A 137 -3.20 13.40 -3.44
N PRO A 138 -3.98 13.10 -4.51
CA PRO A 138 -5.30 12.47 -4.38
C PRO A 138 -5.29 11.09 -3.70
N ASP A 139 -4.13 10.44 -3.66
CA ASP A 139 -3.95 9.13 -3.03
C ASP A 139 -3.78 9.26 -1.49
N ASP A 140 -3.21 10.38 -1.02
CA ASP A 140 -3.04 10.65 0.41
C ASP A 140 -4.34 11.15 1.06
N TYR A 141 -5.03 12.05 0.36
CA TYR A 141 -6.26 12.71 0.79
C TYR A 141 -7.16 12.95 -0.41
N SER A 142 -8.40 12.49 -0.30
CA SER A 142 -9.46 12.77 -1.27
C SER A 142 -9.89 14.24 -1.23
N ASP A 143 -10.51 14.71 -2.31
CA ASP A 143 -11.03 16.08 -2.40
C ASP A 143 -12.07 16.36 -1.30
N PHE A 144 -12.80 15.32 -0.88
CA PHE A 144 -13.71 15.34 0.26
C PHE A 144 -12.98 15.61 1.58
N GLU A 145 -11.84 14.99 1.83
CA GLU A 145 -11.06 15.25 3.05
C GLU A 145 -10.47 16.66 3.07
N ILE A 146 -10.04 17.17 1.91
CA ILE A 146 -9.62 18.56 1.77
C ILE A 146 -10.80 19.52 1.99
N ALA A 147 -11.99 19.20 1.47
CA ALA A 147 -13.21 19.96 1.70
C ALA A 147 -13.51 20.10 3.20
N ARG A 148 -13.42 19.00 3.95
CA ARG A 148 -13.59 19.00 5.41
C ARG A 148 -12.54 19.82 6.14
N ALA A 149 -11.27 19.76 5.71
CA ALA A 149 -10.21 20.58 6.28
C ALA A 149 -10.48 22.09 6.09
N VAL A 150 -10.97 22.47 4.91
CA VAL A 150 -11.37 23.86 4.62
C VAL A 150 -12.53 24.30 5.50
N VAL A 151 -13.57 23.46 5.66
CA VAL A 151 -14.68 23.74 6.59
C VAL A 151 -14.17 23.90 8.02
N TYR A 152 -13.32 22.99 8.49
CA TYR A 152 -12.73 23.06 9.83
C TYR A 152 -11.98 24.38 10.04
N MET A 153 -11.12 24.77 9.09
CA MET A 153 -10.35 26.01 9.19
C MET A 153 -11.22 27.25 9.15
N ALA A 154 -12.20 27.30 8.25
CA ALA A 154 -13.10 28.43 8.11
C ALA A 154 -14.02 28.57 9.34
N ASN A 155 -14.60 27.48 9.84
CA ASN A 155 -15.52 27.50 10.97
C ASN A 155 -14.82 27.90 12.28
N ASN A 156 -13.58 27.43 12.49
CA ASN A 156 -12.77 27.89 13.61
C ASN A 156 -12.27 29.34 13.46
N SER A 157 -12.47 29.96 12.30
CA SER A 157 -12.07 31.34 12.01
C SER A 157 -13.26 32.28 11.75
N GLY A 158 -14.47 31.87 12.16
CA GLY A 158 -15.67 32.72 12.14
C GLY A 158 -16.70 32.38 11.05
N ALA A 159 -16.53 31.30 10.29
CA ALA A 159 -17.56 30.79 9.38
C ALA A 159 -18.53 29.83 10.10
N SER A 160 -19.58 29.41 9.39
CA SER A 160 -20.48 28.32 9.78
C SER A 160 -20.90 27.54 8.55
N PHE A 161 -19.91 27.04 7.81
CA PHE A 161 -20.14 26.17 6.66
C PHE A 161 -20.60 24.78 7.12
N PRO A 162 -21.58 24.18 6.43
CA PRO A 162 -21.98 22.81 6.69
C PRO A 162 -20.86 21.85 6.32
N GLU A 163 -20.80 20.72 7.03
CA GLU A 163 -19.92 19.63 6.66
C GLU A 163 -20.30 19.11 5.26
N PRO A 164 -19.35 18.92 4.34
CA PRO A 164 -19.63 18.37 3.01
C PRO A 164 -20.24 16.97 3.12
N ALA A 165 -21.12 16.62 2.17
CA ALA A 165 -21.69 15.27 2.13
C ALA A 165 -20.62 14.24 1.77
N GLN A 166 -20.53 13.17 2.56
CA GLN A 166 -19.61 12.07 2.28
C GLN A 166 -19.97 11.40 0.95
N PRO A 167 -18.99 11.20 0.03
CA PRO A 167 -19.23 10.46 -1.20
C PRO A 167 -19.74 9.05 -0.91
N ALA A 168 -20.78 8.62 -1.63
CA ALA A 168 -21.31 7.27 -1.52
C ALA A 168 -20.21 6.23 -1.82
N ALA A 169 -20.23 5.11 -1.08
CA ALA A 169 -19.24 4.05 -1.24
C ALA A 169 -19.23 3.54 -2.70
N GLY A 170 -18.08 3.65 -3.37
CA GLY A 170 -17.87 3.20 -4.74
C GLY A 170 -17.99 4.27 -5.83
N ALA A 171 -18.18 5.55 -5.49
CA ALA A 171 -18.08 6.63 -6.47
C ALA A 171 -16.59 6.92 -6.82
N PRO A 172 -16.21 6.96 -8.11
CA PRO A 172 -14.87 7.41 -8.50
C PRO A 172 -14.66 8.86 -8.04
N ALA A 173 -13.43 9.17 -7.64
CA ALA A 173 -13.03 10.44 -7.01
C ALA A 173 -13.07 11.68 -7.94
N THR A 174 -14.01 11.73 -8.89
CA THR A 174 -14.21 12.82 -9.84
C THR A 174 -15.68 13.24 -10.00
N ALA A 175 -16.61 12.72 -9.20
CA ALA A 175 -18.03 12.99 -9.39
C ALA A 175 -18.70 13.60 -8.15
N ALA A 176 -18.70 14.94 -8.05
CA ALA A 176 -19.75 15.70 -7.39
C ALA A 176 -19.73 17.19 -7.83
N SER A 177 -20.20 17.45 -9.05
CA SER A 177 -20.86 18.72 -9.38
C SER A 177 -22.27 18.37 -9.82
N GLY A 178 -23.18 18.31 -8.86
CA GLY A 178 -24.61 18.22 -9.10
C GLY A 178 -25.24 19.59 -8.88
N ALA A 179 -25.41 20.32 -9.99
CA ALA A 179 -26.08 21.60 -10.03
C ALA A 179 -27.55 21.48 -9.56
N THR A 180 -27.98 22.34 -8.66
CA THR A 180 -29.38 22.77 -8.62
C THR A 180 -29.49 24.13 -9.28
N ALA A 181 -29.76 24.10 -10.58
CA ALA A 181 -30.33 25.23 -11.29
C ALA A 181 -31.84 25.25 -11.06
N ALA A 182 -32.36 26.31 -10.45
CA ALA A 182 -33.75 26.72 -10.57
C ALA A 182 -33.79 28.21 -10.91
N ALA A 183 -34.45 28.50 -12.02
CA ALA A 183 -34.35 29.72 -12.79
C ALA A 183 -35.26 30.86 -12.29
N ALA A 184 -34.82 32.10 -12.50
CA ALA A 184 -35.72 33.24 -12.76
C ALA A 184 -35.03 34.32 -13.61
N ALA A 185 -35.45 34.38 -14.87
CA ALA A 185 -35.56 35.52 -15.80
C ALA A 185 -34.42 36.56 -15.99
N ALA A 186 -33.92 36.59 -17.23
CA ALA A 186 -33.07 37.58 -17.90
C ALA A 186 -33.83 38.92 -18.22
N PRO A 187 -33.28 39.96 -18.90
CA PRO A 187 -32.09 39.94 -19.79
C PRO A 187 -31.14 41.17 -19.79
N GLY A 188 -29.96 40.99 -20.42
CA GLY A 188 -29.16 42.09 -20.95
C GLY A 188 -27.68 41.83 -21.27
N GLY A 189 -27.38 41.32 -22.47
CA GLY A 189 -26.30 41.84 -23.35
C GLY A 189 -24.83 41.37 -23.21
N ALA A 190 -24.38 40.64 -24.26
CA ALA A 190 -23.01 40.55 -24.83
C ALA A 190 -21.92 39.81 -24.00
N SER A 191 -21.10 38.87 -24.52
CA SER A 191 -20.64 38.57 -25.89
C SER A 191 -20.25 37.09 -26.07
N ASP A 192 -20.77 36.45 -27.13
CA ASP A 192 -20.61 35.04 -27.52
C ASP A 192 -19.29 34.71 -28.28
N ALA A 193 -18.15 35.27 -27.88
CA ALA A 193 -16.88 35.01 -28.59
C ALA A 193 -16.06 33.83 -28.02
N GLY A 194 -16.17 33.54 -26.72
CA GLY A 194 -15.38 32.47 -26.07
C GLY A 194 -15.96 31.06 -26.22
N ALA A 195 -17.30 30.96 -26.28
CA ALA A 195 -18.00 29.68 -26.36
C ALA A 195 -17.89 29.02 -27.75
N ALA A 196 -17.81 29.82 -28.81
CA ALA A 196 -17.64 29.33 -30.17
C ALA A 196 -16.25 28.68 -30.40
N GLN A 197 -15.20 29.22 -29.77
CA GLN A 197 -13.84 28.69 -29.89
C GLN A 197 -13.68 27.33 -29.17
N ALA A 198 -14.36 27.15 -28.03
CA ALA A 198 -14.35 25.90 -27.27
C ALA A 198 -15.18 24.79 -27.94
N ALA A 199 -16.31 25.15 -28.57
CA ALA A 199 -17.13 24.21 -29.33
C ALA A 199 -16.45 23.74 -30.64
N ALA A 200 -15.72 24.63 -31.32
CA ALA A 200 -14.98 24.30 -32.54
C ALA A 200 -13.80 23.35 -32.27
N ALA A 201 -13.12 23.50 -31.13
CA ALA A 201 -12.06 22.57 -30.72
C ALA A 201 -12.63 21.16 -30.45
N MET A 202 -13.77 21.06 -29.75
CA MET A 202 -14.39 19.77 -29.42
C MET A 202 -14.99 19.03 -30.64
N ALA A 203 -15.36 19.74 -31.70
CA ALA A 203 -15.80 19.12 -32.95
C ALA A 203 -14.63 18.54 -33.79
N ALA A 204 -13.43 19.11 -33.67
CA ALA A 204 -12.23 18.65 -34.40
C ALA A 204 -11.62 17.36 -33.83
N MET A 205 -11.81 17.08 -32.54
CA MET A 205 -11.34 15.85 -31.88
C MET A 205 -12.30 14.66 -32.05
N ALA A 206 -13.53 14.89 -32.53
CA ALA A 206 -14.53 13.84 -32.76
C ALA A 206 -14.53 13.28 -34.21
N SER A 207 -13.72 13.84 -35.12
CA SER A 207 -13.74 13.50 -36.55
C SER A 207 -12.44 12.88 -37.08
N VAL A 208 -11.56 12.38 -36.21
CA VAL A 208 -10.40 11.56 -36.65
C VAL A 208 -10.87 10.12 -36.88
N PRO A 209 -10.85 9.59 -38.12
CA PRO A 209 -11.20 8.19 -38.36
C PRO A 209 -10.09 7.29 -37.82
N GLN A 210 -10.45 6.38 -36.91
CA GLN A 210 -9.59 5.31 -36.43
C GLN A 210 -9.23 4.40 -37.62
N ALA A 211 -8.02 4.56 -38.16
CA ALA A 211 -7.51 3.70 -39.22
C ALA A 211 -7.28 2.27 -38.69
N ALA A 212 -7.75 1.30 -39.46
CA ALA A 212 -7.64 -0.12 -39.20
C ALA A 212 -6.18 -0.59 -39.08
N ALA A 213 -5.94 -1.52 -38.14
CA ALA A 213 -4.68 -2.23 -38.00
C ALA A 213 -4.38 -3.10 -39.23
N PRO A 214 -3.14 -3.13 -39.76
CA PRO A 214 -2.75 -4.13 -40.74
C PRO A 214 -2.34 -5.44 -40.07
N ALA A 215 -2.64 -6.53 -40.77
CA ALA A 215 -2.38 -7.91 -40.40
C ALA A 215 -0.89 -8.32 -40.51
N ALA A 216 -0.57 -9.32 -39.68
CA ALA A 216 0.56 -10.26 -39.65
C ALA A 216 1.73 -10.14 -40.66
N GLY A 217 2.96 -10.19 -40.11
CA GLY A 217 4.20 -10.53 -40.82
C GLY A 217 5.42 -10.75 -39.89
N ALA A 218 5.68 -12.01 -39.53
CA ALA A 218 6.95 -12.68 -39.17
C ALA A 218 7.92 -12.15 -38.07
N GLN A 219 7.83 -12.79 -36.89
CA GLN A 219 8.87 -13.49 -36.10
C GLN A 219 10.31 -12.93 -35.93
N SER A 220 10.72 -12.80 -34.65
CA SER A 220 11.84 -13.60 -34.10
C SER A 220 11.61 -13.87 -32.61
N ALA A 221 12.00 -15.07 -32.18
CA ALA A 221 11.76 -15.65 -30.87
C ALA A 221 12.84 -15.26 -29.85
N ASP A 222 12.52 -15.51 -28.58
CA ASP A 222 13.41 -15.50 -27.40
C ASP A 222 13.43 -14.21 -26.56
N ALA A 223 12.48 -14.09 -25.61
CA ALA A 223 12.63 -13.37 -24.33
C ALA A 223 11.39 -13.45 -23.41
N SER A 224 10.61 -14.54 -23.41
CA SER A 224 9.53 -14.70 -22.42
C SER A 224 9.28 -16.16 -22.05
N GLN A 225 10.32 -16.82 -21.53
CA GLN A 225 10.19 -17.98 -20.65
C GLN A 225 11.29 -17.97 -19.57
N ALA A 226 11.19 -17.04 -18.64
CA ALA A 226 11.86 -17.13 -17.34
C ALA A 226 10.97 -16.43 -16.30
N GLY A 227 10.18 -17.22 -15.56
CA GLY A 227 9.32 -16.66 -14.51
C GLY A 227 8.07 -17.48 -14.14
N LYS A 228 7.86 -18.66 -14.73
CA LYS A 228 6.74 -19.55 -14.37
C LYS A 228 7.12 -20.94 -13.85
N GLY A 229 8.41 -21.21 -13.64
CA GLY A 229 8.88 -22.50 -13.15
C GLY A 229 9.83 -22.34 -11.98
N LEU A 230 9.34 -22.04 -10.77
CA LEU A 230 10.05 -22.39 -9.54
C LEU A 230 9.16 -22.34 -8.28
N VAL A 231 7.87 -22.65 -8.43
CA VAL A 231 6.98 -22.96 -7.30
C VAL A 231 6.25 -24.24 -7.64
N HIS A 232 6.85 -25.41 -7.41
CA HIS A 232 6.19 -26.70 -7.15
C HIS A 232 7.25 -27.82 -6.99
N ALA A 233 7.91 -27.85 -5.84
CA ALA A 233 8.55 -29.08 -5.35
C ALA A 233 8.08 -29.31 -3.91
N GLY A 234 6.99 -30.08 -3.76
CA GLY A 234 6.37 -30.38 -2.48
C GLY A 234 5.23 -31.39 -2.60
N LEU A 235 5.60 -32.67 -2.69
CA LEU A 235 4.90 -33.93 -2.35
C LEU A 235 3.39 -34.16 -2.70
N PRO A 236 3.04 -35.35 -3.25
CA PRO A 236 1.66 -35.73 -3.56
C PRO A 236 0.99 -36.45 -2.39
N GLY A 237 -0.24 -36.06 -2.02
CA GLY A 237 -1.03 -36.84 -1.07
C GLY A 237 -2.39 -36.23 -0.71
N LEU A 238 -3.46 -36.90 -1.13
CA LEU A 238 -4.86 -36.79 -0.66
C LEU A 238 -5.60 -35.46 -0.88
N SER A 239 -6.29 -35.35 -2.02
CA SER A 239 -7.43 -34.44 -2.15
C SER A 239 -8.49 -34.98 -3.13
N ARG A 240 -9.15 -36.07 -2.75
CA ARG A 240 -10.50 -36.42 -3.26
C ARG A 240 -11.41 -36.51 -2.04
N GLY A 241 -12.24 -35.49 -1.83
CA GLY A 241 -13.25 -35.53 -0.77
C GLY A 241 -14.07 -34.25 -0.63
N ARG A 242 -13.49 -33.06 -0.81
CA ARG A 242 -14.16 -31.79 -0.43
C ARG A 242 -15.05 -31.12 -1.48
N ARG A 243 -15.39 -31.81 -2.58
CA ARG A 243 -16.24 -31.21 -3.64
C ARG A 243 -17.72 -31.60 -3.57
N ALA A 244 -18.12 -32.52 -2.69
CA ALA A 244 -19.51 -32.96 -2.55
C ALA A 244 -20.31 -32.20 -1.48
N GLU A 245 -19.69 -31.71 -0.40
CA GLU A 245 -20.44 -31.12 0.73
C GLU A 245 -20.95 -29.69 0.48
N ARG A 246 -20.42 -28.98 -0.53
CA ARG A 246 -20.78 -27.56 -0.76
C ARG A 246 -22.12 -27.37 -1.47
N THR A 247 -22.72 -28.43 -2.01
CA THR A 247 -23.98 -28.35 -2.76
C THR A 247 -25.22 -28.62 -1.89
N GLU A 248 -25.08 -29.39 -0.80
CA GLU A 248 -26.19 -29.75 0.09
C GLU A 248 -26.66 -28.55 0.96
N VAL A 249 -25.71 -27.75 1.47
CA VAL A 249 -26.00 -26.65 2.41
C VAL A 249 -26.83 -25.51 1.78
N ARG A 250 -26.80 -25.36 0.44
CA ARG A 250 -27.58 -24.31 -0.24
C ARG A 250 -29.06 -24.65 -0.43
N ARG A 251 -29.47 -25.91 -0.23
CA ARG A 251 -30.88 -26.33 -0.41
C ARG A 251 -31.71 -26.27 0.87
N GLN A 252 -31.10 -26.32 2.06
CA GLN A 252 -31.81 -26.27 3.34
C GLN A 252 -32.10 -24.86 3.87
N GLY A 253 -31.48 -23.82 3.30
CA GLY A 253 -31.73 -22.41 3.69
C GLY A 253 -32.96 -21.74 3.05
N ARG A 254 -33.72 -22.44 2.19
CA ARG A 254 -34.85 -21.88 1.44
C ARG A 254 -36.17 -22.63 1.71
N LEU A 255 -36.46 -22.97 2.97
CA LEU A 255 -37.75 -23.56 3.37
C LEU A 255 -38.35 -22.99 4.67
N GLY A 256 -37.82 -21.89 5.22
CA GLY A 256 -38.36 -21.29 6.44
C GLY A 256 -38.55 -19.78 6.31
N ALA A 257 -39.72 -19.34 5.84
CA ALA A 257 -40.39 -18.09 6.23
C ALA A 257 -41.59 -17.81 5.31
N ALA A 258 -42.79 -18.22 5.75
CA ALA A 258 -44.05 -17.67 5.29
C ALA A 258 -44.91 -17.36 6.53
N PRO A 259 -45.27 -16.10 6.80
CA PRO A 259 -46.29 -15.78 7.81
C PRO A 259 -47.69 -15.77 7.16
N GLU A 260 -48.57 -16.64 7.66
CA GLU A 260 -49.99 -16.70 7.29
C GLU A 260 -50.83 -15.61 7.96
N ARG A 261 -51.98 -15.38 7.34
CA ARG A 261 -52.87 -14.22 7.42
C ARG A 261 -53.73 -14.17 8.68
N PHE A 262 -53.96 -12.92 9.13
CA PHE A 262 -55.27 -12.30 9.32
C PHE A 262 -56.46 -13.24 9.62
N HIS A 263 -56.94 -13.26 10.86
CA HIS A 263 -58.34 -13.53 11.19
C HIS A 263 -58.79 -12.52 12.24
N GLY A 264 -59.63 -11.57 11.80
CA GLY A 264 -60.48 -10.80 12.69
C GLY A 264 -61.73 -11.61 13.03
N HIS A 265 -62.10 -11.62 14.30
CA HIS A 265 -63.45 -11.93 14.75
C HIS A 265 -63.73 -11.10 16.00
N GLY A 266 -64.56 -10.08 15.81
CA GLY A 266 -65.23 -9.34 16.87
C GLY A 266 -66.65 -9.12 16.41
N LEU A 267 -67.58 -9.81 17.08
CA LEU A 267 -68.98 -9.48 17.41
C LEU A 267 -69.66 -10.76 17.92
#